data_AF-A0A7S2GTW2-F1
#
_entry.id   AF-A0A7S2GTW2-F1
#
_cell.length_a   1.000
_cell.length_b   1.000
_cell.length_c   1.000
_cell.angle_alpha   90.00
_cell.angle_beta   90.00
_cell.angle_gamma   90.00
#
_symmetry.space_group_name_H-M   'P 1'
#
loop_
_entity.id
_entity.type
_entity.pdbx_description
1 polymer ?
#
loop_
_entity_poly.entity_id
_entity_poly.type
_entity_poly.pdbx_seq_one_letter_code
_entity_poly.pdbx_strand_id
1 'polypeptide(L)'
;PGHWEAWLREPVRFDEALAEAAAEPAAVIEMGAHPVMAAAVRAAFGSRLIAYACTMRRGEPGAFVRSQRAALPGFAAGLEAALRGLSVSLPRRGAFVLDYDADFAVQ
;
A
#
# COMPACT_ATOMS: atom_id res chain seq x y z
N PRO A 1 4.22 -10.61 -27.57
CA PRO A 1 3.34 -9.75 -28.41
C PRO A 1 1.92 -10.35 -28.44
N GLY A 2 0.89 -9.61 -28.03
CA GLY A 2 -0.51 -10.09 -28.00
C GLY A 2 -1.19 -10.04 -26.63
N HIS A 3 -0.42 -10.07 -25.53
CA HIS A 3 -0.98 -10.02 -24.17
C HIS A 3 -1.82 -8.76 -23.94
N TRP A 4 -1.30 -7.58 -24.25
CA TRP A 4 -2.02 -6.31 -24.05
C TRP A 4 -3.26 -6.19 -24.93
N GLU A 5 -3.25 -6.75 -26.15
CA GLU A 5 -4.42 -6.76 -27.03
C GLU A 5 -5.52 -7.69 -26.50
N ALA A 6 -5.14 -8.87 -25.98
CA ALA A 6 -6.07 -9.77 -25.31
C ALA A 6 -6.64 -9.11 -24.05
N TRP A 7 -5.81 -8.42 -23.26
CA TRP A 7 -6.22 -7.76 -22.02
C TRP A 7 -7.29 -6.68 -22.22
N LEU A 8 -7.32 -6.04 -23.40
CA LEU A 8 -8.33 -5.05 -23.75
C LEU A 8 -9.63 -5.66 -24.31
N ARG A 9 -9.58 -6.92 -24.77
CA ARG A 9 -10.71 -7.59 -25.44
C ARG A 9 -11.38 -8.65 -24.57
N GLU A 10 -10.63 -9.27 -23.68
CA GLU A 10 -11.11 -10.35 -22.82
C GLU A 10 -11.66 -9.80 -21.49
N PRO A 11 -12.69 -10.43 -20.92
CA PRO A 11 -13.18 -10.06 -19.60
C PRO A 11 -12.09 -10.19 -18.53
N VAL A 12 -12.03 -9.24 -17.61
CA VAL A 12 -11.11 -9.28 -16.48
C VAL A 12 -11.58 -10.33 -15.46
N ARG A 13 -10.77 -11.38 -15.26
CA ARG A 13 -10.98 -12.45 -14.27
C ARG A 13 -10.39 -12.09 -12.90
N PHE A 14 -10.85 -10.97 -12.34
CA PHE A 14 -10.28 -10.45 -11.08
C PHE A 14 -10.62 -11.34 -9.87
N ASP A 15 -11.77 -11.99 -9.90
CA ASP A 15 -12.23 -12.97 -8.91
C ASP A 15 -11.33 -14.21 -8.86
N GLU A 16 -10.97 -14.76 -10.01
CA GLU A 16 -10.05 -15.91 -10.10
C GLU A 16 -8.66 -15.54 -9.56
N ALA A 17 -8.13 -14.38 -9.96
CA ALA A 17 -6.85 -13.89 -9.48
C ALA A 17 -6.84 -13.63 -7.96
N LEU A 18 -7.93 -13.08 -7.42
CA LEU A 18 -8.07 -12.90 -5.97
C LEU A 18 -8.18 -14.22 -5.23
N ALA A 19 -8.90 -15.21 -5.78
CA ALA A 19 -9.02 -16.53 -5.15
C ALA A 19 -7.66 -17.23 -5.06
N GLU A 20 -6.83 -17.12 -6.11
CA GLU A 20 -5.45 -17.62 -6.10
C GLU A 20 -4.59 -16.87 -5.07
N ALA A 21 -4.65 -15.53 -5.06
CA ALA A 21 -3.90 -14.72 -4.09
C ALA A 21 -4.35 -14.94 -2.63
N ALA A 22 -5.61 -15.30 -2.41
CA ALA A 22 -6.19 -15.58 -1.11
C ALA A 22 -5.95 -17.00 -0.59
N ALA A 23 -5.13 -17.80 -1.30
CA ALA A 23 -4.72 -19.13 -0.85
C ALA A 23 -4.00 -19.07 0.51
N GLU A 24 -3.25 -18.00 0.78
CA GLU A 24 -2.49 -17.78 2.00
C GLU A 24 -2.91 -16.48 2.70
N PRO A 25 -2.73 -16.37 4.04
CA PRO A 25 -2.95 -15.12 4.75
C PRO A 25 -2.05 -14.00 4.26
N ALA A 26 -2.63 -12.83 3.98
CA ALA A 26 -1.88 -11.69 3.48
C ALA A 26 -2.42 -10.33 3.93
N ALA A 27 -1.54 -9.34 3.91
CA ALA A 27 -1.91 -7.93 3.89
C ALA A 27 -2.03 -7.47 2.43
N VAL A 28 -3.09 -6.75 2.10
CA VAL A 28 -3.36 -6.27 0.74
C VAL A 28 -3.30 -4.75 0.68
N ILE A 29 -2.59 -4.21 -0.30
CA ILE A 29 -2.50 -2.75 -0.54
C ILE A 29 -3.09 -2.45 -1.91
N GLU A 30 -4.22 -1.76 -1.94
CA GLU A 30 -4.80 -1.24 -3.17
C GLU A 30 -4.12 0.07 -3.56
N MET A 31 -3.47 0.09 -4.72
CA MET A 31 -2.80 1.26 -5.26
C MET A 31 -3.67 1.94 -6.31
N GLY A 32 -4.32 3.05 -5.93
CA GLY A 32 -5.23 3.77 -6.82
C GLY A 32 -5.83 5.00 -6.17
N ALA A 33 -6.56 5.80 -6.96
CA ALA A 33 -7.07 7.11 -6.54
C ALA A 33 -8.19 7.05 -5.47
N HIS A 34 -8.88 5.92 -5.38
CA HIS A 34 -9.95 5.65 -4.43
C HIS A 34 -10.10 4.13 -4.27
N PRO A 35 -10.37 3.61 -3.06
CA PRO A 35 -10.55 2.17 -2.86
C PRO A 35 -11.84 1.68 -3.52
N VAL A 36 -11.72 0.91 -4.59
CA VAL A 36 -12.84 0.28 -5.29
C VAL A 36 -12.83 -1.24 -5.17
N MET A 37 -11.69 -1.85 -4.81
CA MET A 37 -11.54 -3.30 -4.71
C MET A 37 -11.73 -3.84 -3.29
N ALA A 38 -11.86 -2.96 -2.28
CA ALA A 38 -11.95 -3.32 -0.86
C ALA A 38 -12.98 -4.42 -0.56
N ALA A 39 -14.19 -4.32 -1.14
CA ALA A 39 -15.25 -5.30 -0.91
C ALA A 39 -14.90 -6.68 -1.49
N ALA A 40 -14.37 -6.71 -2.72
CA ALA A 40 -13.97 -7.95 -3.39
C ALA A 40 -12.81 -8.64 -2.65
N VAL A 41 -11.80 -7.86 -2.22
CA VAL A 41 -10.67 -8.37 -1.43
C VAL A 41 -11.16 -8.98 -0.11
N ARG A 42 -12.03 -8.26 0.62
CA ARG A 42 -12.59 -8.75 1.89
C ARG A 42 -13.40 -10.03 1.71
N ALA A 43 -14.18 -10.12 0.62
CA ALA A 43 -14.96 -11.31 0.31
C ALA A 43 -14.06 -12.51 -0.04
N ALA A 44 -13.00 -12.30 -0.83
CA ALA A 44 -12.10 -13.38 -1.26
C ALA A 44 -11.21 -13.89 -0.12
N PHE A 45 -10.60 -12.99 0.65
CA PHE A 45 -9.67 -13.37 1.72
C PHE A 45 -10.37 -13.81 3.01
N GLY A 46 -11.54 -13.25 3.34
CA GLY A 46 -12.25 -13.55 4.57
C GLY A 46 -11.37 -13.41 5.82
N SER A 47 -11.29 -14.45 6.64
CA SER A 47 -10.44 -14.48 7.86
C SER A 47 -8.94 -14.55 7.57
N ARG A 48 -8.53 -14.83 6.33
CA ARG A 48 -7.12 -14.80 5.90
C ARG A 48 -6.63 -13.39 5.59
N LEU A 49 -7.53 -12.41 5.52
CA LEU A 49 -7.13 -11.02 5.36
C LEU A 49 -6.51 -10.52 6.66
N ILE A 50 -5.18 -10.49 6.71
CA ILE A 50 -4.44 -9.92 7.85
C ILE A 50 -4.74 -8.43 7.94
N ALA A 51 -4.79 -7.77 6.79
CA ALA A 51 -5.01 -6.33 6.70
C ALA A 51 -5.34 -5.87 5.27
N TYR A 52 -6.00 -4.71 5.17
CA TYR A 52 -6.25 -4.03 3.90
C TYR A 52 -5.94 -2.53 4.02
N ALA A 53 -5.18 -2.01 3.07
CA ALA A 53 -4.84 -0.60 2.93
C ALA A 53 -5.19 -0.08 1.53
N CYS A 54 -5.43 1.22 1.41
CA CYS A 54 -5.55 1.88 0.11
C CYS A 54 -4.66 3.11 0.07
N THR A 55 -4.06 3.36 -1.10
CA THR A 55 -3.09 4.45 -1.20
C THR A 55 -3.72 5.82 -1.27
N MET A 56 -4.92 5.95 -1.83
CA MET A 56 -5.62 7.23 -1.87
C MET A 56 -7.11 7.03 -1.66
N ARG A 57 -7.76 8.10 -1.18
CA ARG A 57 -9.21 8.17 -1.07
C ARG A 57 -9.66 9.57 -1.45
N ARG A 58 -10.59 9.65 -2.41
CA ARG A 58 -11.28 10.89 -2.79
C ARG A 58 -11.70 11.68 -1.56
N GLY A 59 -11.32 12.96 -1.51
CA GLY A 59 -11.67 13.88 -0.43
C GLY A 59 -10.86 13.72 0.85
N GLU A 60 -9.93 12.77 0.90
CA GLU A 60 -9.10 12.49 2.07
C GLU A 60 -7.61 12.51 1.72
N PRO A 61 -6.99 13.70 1.64
CA PRO A 61 -5.55 13.83 1.56
C PRO A 61 -4.88 13.07 2.72
N GLY A 62 -3.77 12.38 2.44
CA GLY A 62 -3.02 11.63 3.45
C GLY A 62 -3.65 10.32 3.93
N ALA A 63 -4.78 9.88 3.35
CA ALA A 63 -5.39 8.58 3.64
C ALA A 63 -4.40 7.40 3.49
N PHE A 64 -3.44 7.51 2.57
CA PHE A 64 -2.29 6.61 2.40
C PHE A 64 -1.62 6.23 3.73
N VAL A 65 -1.20 7.25 4.49
CA VAL A 65 -0.35 7.08 5.66
C VAL A 65 -1.15 6.43 6.78
N ARG A 66 -2.40 6.82 6.96
CA ARG A 66 -3.30 6.24 7.97
C ARG A 66 -3.66 4.80 7.66
N SER A 67 -3.99 4.49 6.40
CA SER A 67 -4.42 3.15 6.01
C SER A 67 -3.26 2.15 6.03
N GLN A 68 -2.07 2.52 5.55
CA GLN A 68 -0.89 1.64 5.60
C GLN A 68 -0.42 1.40 7.04
N ARG A 69 -0.48 2.41 7.92
CA ARG A 69 -0.14 2.25 9.34
C ARG A 69 -1.01 1.21 10.04
N ALA A 70 -2.31 1.19 9.73
CA ALA A 70 -3.23 0.20 10.27
C ALA A 70 -3.05 -1.19 9.62
N ALA A 71 -2.66 -1.23 8.35
CA ALA A 71 -2.62 -2.45 7.56
C ALA A 71 -1.28 -3.20 7.60
N LEU A 72 -0.22 -2.56 8.07
CA LEU A 72 1.11 -3.14 8.11
C LEU A 72 1.62 -3.06 9.54
N PRO A 73 1.37 -4.08 10.38
CA PRO A 73 1.91 -4.17 11.74
C PRO A 73 3.44 -3.99 11.79
N GLY A 74 4.13 -4.24 10.67
CA GLY A 74 5.57 -4.05 10.49
C GLY A 74 5.99 -2.83 9.67
N PHE A 75 5.10 -1.91 9.26
CA PHE A 75 5.51 -0.77 8.44
C PHE A 75 6.51 0.13 9.14
N ALA A 76 6.35 0.36 10.45
CA ALA A 76 7.33 1.10 11.23
C ALA A 76 8.70 0.40 11.20
N ALA A 77 8.74 -0.91 11.47
CA ALA A 77 9.98 -1.68 11.45
C ALA A 77 10.61 -1.80 10.04
N GLY A 78 9.78 -1.92 9.00
CA GLY A 78 10.21 -2.02 7.60
C GLY A 78 10.69 -0.69 7.04
N LEU A 79 10.02 0.42 7.39
CA LEU A 79 10.46 1.78 7.06
C LEU A 79 11.76 2.11 7.81
N GLU A 80 11.85 1.76 9.09
CA GLU A 80 13.08 1.95 9.86
C GLU A 80 14.24 1.15 9.26
N ALA A 81 14.00 -0.09 8.83
CA ALA A 81 15.00 -0.88 8.11
C ALA A 81 15.37 -0.28 6.74
N ALA A 82 14.40 0.27 5.99
CA ALA A 82 14.64 0.89 4.69
C ALA A 82 15.38 2.24 4.80
N LEU A 83 15.17 2.98 5.89
CA LEU A 83 15.85 4.25 6.16
C LEU A 83 17.23 4.06 6.80
N ARG A 84 17.54 2.88 7.36
CA ARG A 84 18.90 2.55 7.84
C ARG A 84 19.89 2.61 6.67
N GLY A 85 20.73 3.64 6.68
CA GLY A 85 21.78 3.86 5.68
C GLY A 85 21.39 4.80 4.54
N LEU A 86 20.20 5.42 4.56
CA LEU A 86 19.86 6.48 3.62
C LEU A 86 20.76 7.70 3.86
N SER A 87 21.63 8.00 2.90
CA SER A 87 22.47 9.20 2.91
C SER A 87 22.07 10.10 1.75
N VAL A 88 21.64 11.33 2.05
CA VAL A 88 21.37 12.35 1.04
C VAL A 88 22.61 13.24 0.90
N SER A 89 23.24 13.22 -0.26
CA SER A 89 24.41 14.06 -0.55
C SER A 89 23.92 15.40 -1.12
N LEU A 90 23.96 16.44 -0.30
CA LEU A 90 23.59 17.80 -0.72
C LEU A 90 24.82 18.53 -1.30
N PRO A 91 24.64 19.40 -2.31
CA PRO A 91 25.74 20.05 -3.03
C PRO A 91 26.55 21.06 -2.20
N ARG A 92 26.13 21.39 -0.97
CA ARG A 92 26.91 22.18 -0.01
C ARG A 92 27.09 21.39 1.28
N ARG A 93 28.35 21.26 1.72
CA ARG A 93 28.72 20.68 3.02
C ARG A 93 28.10 21.50 4.15
N GLY A 94 27.20 20.87 4.90
CA GLY A 94 26.68 21.35 6.17
C GLY A 94 26.05 20.17 6.92
N ALA A 95 26.21 20.13 8.24
CA ALA A 95 25.40 19.24 9.06
C ALA A 95 23.96 19.76 9.03
N PHE A 96 23.01 18.90 8.67
CA PHE A 96 21.60 19.21 8.80
C PHE A 96 20.97 18.19 9.75
N VAL A 97 20.18 18.70 10.68
CA VAL A 97 19.26 17.88 11.46
C VAL A 97 18.00 17.77 10.62
N LEU A 98 17.68 16.56 10.17
CA LEU A 98 16.38 16.29 9.59
C LEU A 98 15.40 16.08 10.76
N ASP A 99 14.85 17.18 11.27
CA ASP A 99 13.68 17.11 12.14
C ASP A 99 12.49 16.71 11.27
N TYR A 100 12.26 15.41 11.21
CA TYR A 100 11.06 14.85 10.65
C TYR A 100 10.02 14.77 11.76
N ASP A 101 9.25 15.85 11.89
CA ASP A 101 7.96 15.77 12.57
C ASP A 101 6.99 15.19 11.56
N ALA A 102 6.95 13.86 11.46
CA ALA A 102 5.71 13.31 11.01
C ALA A 102 4.73 13.52 12.14
N ASP A 103 3.79 14.43 11.89
CA ASP A 103 2.49 14.46 12.53
C ASP A 103 1.80 13.09 12.35
N PHE A 104 2.29 12.12 13.13
CA PHE A 104 1.75 10.78 13.33
C PHE A 104 0.71 10.80 14.47
N ALA A 105 0.37 11.99 14.97
CA ALA A 105 -0.53 12.20 16.10
C ALA A 105 -1.97 12.49 15.60
N VAL A 106 -2.80 11.45 15.75
CA VAL A 106 -4.20 11.46 16.20
C VAL A 106 -5.01 12.75 15.95
N GLN A 107 -5.96 12.66 15.01
CA GLN A 107 -7.34 13.13 15.21
C GLN A 107 -8.31 12.07 14.70
#